data_AF-A0A7X7YE71-F1
#
_entry.id   AF-A0A7X7YE71-F1
#
_cell.length_a   1.000
_cell.length_b   1.000
_cell.length_c   1.000
_cell.angle_alpha   90.00
_cell.angle_beta   90.00
_cell.angle_gamma   90.00
#
_symmetry.space_group_name_H-M   'P 1'
#
loop_
_entity.id
_entity.type
_entity.pdbx_description
1 polymer ?
#
loop_
_entity_poly.entity_id
_entity_poly.type
_entity_poly.pdbx_seq_one_letter_code
_entity_poly.pdbx_strand_id
1 'polypeptide(L)'
;MRTFVVTVMLISLAAIAAAENLESVLERTYKGAWVLTRTEVWSDCTGFFTNNDITGTRVSSRGNRRFEPGELARIDKLSLKSERIELYAVVDERVLVPRREGPFTLLDERACKAELRIALPREVVRAGDPGPIHGFIEDVLTTFDSREAARHASLWNQRVRDPYPPDYEQTLARYEVWKVEQANARVAEIQAAALEEASRIAQRIEDNPDYLQGFAAGTQAMRNWYPPSCSSLASASFPAAEHRAPSPPRGTNDTRAFQRGFKDGQALVFHLELTRRTRGCFQPLPHLS
;
A
#
# COMPACT_ATOMS: atom_id res chain seq x y z
N MET A 1 32.07 -74.75 28.76
CA MET A 1 31.06 -73.85 28.14
C MET A 1 31.48 -72.41 28.38
N ARG A 2 31.38 -71.58 27.36
CA ARG A 2 32.04 -70.28 27.20
C ARG A 2 31.41 -69.16 28.05
N THR A 3 32.26 -68.42 28.75
CA THR A 3 31.97 -67.16 29.45
C THR A 3 31.80 -66.03 28.43
N PHE A 4 30.62 -65.40 28.38
CA PHE A 4 30.39 -64.18 27.60
C PHE A 4 30.52 -62.96 28.52
N VAL A 5 31.55 -62.15 28.28
CA VAL A 5 31.73 -60.82 28.88
C VAL A 5 30.97 -59.83 28.00
N VAL A 6 29.91 -59.22 28.53
CA VAL A 6 29.15 -58.16 27.86
C VAL A 6 29.69 -56.82 28.34
N THR A 7 30.46 -56.16 27.48
CA THR A 7 30.98 -54.80 27.69
C THR A 7 29.87 -53.80 27.37
N VAL A 8 29.34 -53.13 28.39
CA VAL A 8 28.40 -52.00 28.24
C VAL A 8 29.20 -50.75 27.88
N MET A 9 29.06 -50.29 26.64
CA MET A 9 29.68 -49.08 26.12
C MET A 9 28.79 -47.87 26.50
N LEU A 10 29.18 -47.10 27.52
CA LEU A 10 28.59 -45.80 27.80
C LEU A 10 28.96 -44.82 26.68
N ILE A 11 27.99 -44.46 25.84
CA ILE A 11 28.11 -43.36 24.89
C ILE A 11 27.79 -42.07 25.65
N SER A 12 28.84 -41.36 26.05
CA SER A 12 28.75 -40.00 26.56
C SER A 12 28.29 -39.08 25.43
N LEU A 13 26.99 -38.74 25.38
CA LEU A 13 26.48 -37.61 24.61
C LEU A 13 27.04 -36.32 25.23
N ALA A 14 28.20 -35.89 24.76
CA ALA A 14 28.65 -34.52 24.94
C ALA A 14 27.68 -33.63 24.16
N ALA A 15 26.69 -33.06 24.85
CA ALA A 15 25.88 -31.98 24.32
C ALA A 15 26.82 -30.82 23.99
N ILE A 16 27.10 -30.63 22.71
CA ILE A 16 27.73 -29.41 22.20
C ILE A 16 26.68 -28.32 22.41
N ALA A 17 26.72 -27.66 23.56
CA ALA A 17 26.03 -26.40 23.76
C ALA A 17 26.67 -25.40 22.79
N ALA A 18 26.09 -25.29 21.60
CA ALA A 18 26.40 -24.19 20.69
C ALA A 18 26.17 -22.90 21.49
N ALA A 19 27.20 -22.08 21.63
CA ALA A 19 27.10 -20.79 22.28
C ALA A 19 25.98 -20.02 21.58
N GLU A 20 24.85 -19.90 22.26
CA GLU A 20 23.69 -19.24 21.69
C GLU A 20 24.03 -17.77 21.50
N ASN A 21 23.82 -17.23 20.29
CA ASN A 21 24.08 -15.83 20.04
C ASN A 21 23.16 -14.99 20.96
N LEU A 22 23.74 -14.03 21.70
CA LEU A 22 23.03 -13.15 22.62
C LEU A 22 21.78 -12.53 21.98
N GLU A 23 21.86 -12.10 20.72
CA GLU A 23 20.71 -11.54 20.00
C GLU A 23 19.60 -12.58 19.81
N SER A 24 19.92 -13.84 19.52
CA SER A 24 18.94 -14.93 19.41
C SER A 24 18.21 -15.22 20.73
N VAL A 25 18.93 -15.17 21.85
CA VAL A 25 18.35 -15.33 23.18
C VAL A 25 17.34 -14.21 23.45
N LEU A 26 17.74 -12.97 23.21
CA LEU A 26 16.87 -11.80 23.39
C LEU A 26 15.67 -11.82 22.44
N GLU A 27 15.88 -12.17 21.16
CA GLU A 27 14.80 -12.31 20.19
C GLU A 27 13.77 -13.37 20.61
N ARG A 28 14.20 -14.51 21.14
CA ARG A 28 13.27 -15.56 21.62
C ARG A 28 12.36 -15.04 22.74
N THR A 29 12.90 -14.21 23.62
CA THR A 29 12.16 -13.66 24.76
C THR A 29 11.20 -12.54 24.34
N TYR A 30 11.68 -11.61 23.50
CA TYR A 30 10.93 -10.37 23.25
C TYR A 30 10.11 -10.40 21.96
N LYS A 31 10.53 -11.12 20.92
CA LYS A 31 9.80 -11.10 19.64
C LYS A 31 8.41 -11.71 19.80
N GLY A 32 7.39 -10.94 19.45
CA GLY A 32 5.99 -11.31 19.61
C GLY A 32 5.43 -11.06 21.02
N ALA A 33 6.27 -10.69 22.00
CA ALA A 33 5.82 -10.41 23.35
C ALA A 33 4.91 -9.19 23.40
N TRP A 34 3.92 -9.24 24.30
CA TRP A 34 3.10 -8.09 24.64
C TRP A 34 3.81 -7.24 25.66
N VAL A 35 3.77 -5.93 25.48
CA VAL A 35 4.45 -4.98 26.36
C VAL A 35 3.56 -3.82 26.72
N LEU A 36 3.75 -3.30 27.92
CA LEU A 36 3.30 -1.96 28.31
C LEU A 36 4.52 -1.04 28.39
N THR A 37 4.46 0.11 27.76
CA THR A 37 5.54 1.11 27.85
C THR A 37 5.57 1.70 29.25
N ARG A 38 6.77 1.98 29.79
CA ARG A 38 6.94 2.68 31.08
C ARG A 38 7.30 4.15 30.88
N THR A 39 7.61 4.52 29.65
CA THR A 39 7.91 5.87 29.22
C THR A 39 6.98 6.27 28.08
N GLU A 40 6.98 7.56 27.74
CA GLU A 40 6.26 8.05 26.57
C GLU A 40 6.86 7.45 25.28
N VAL A 41 6.00 7.19 24.29
CA VAL A 41 6.43 6.70 22.99
C VAL A 41 5.89 7.62 21.91
N TRP A 42 6.69 7.87 20.88
CA TRP A 42 6.32 8.72 19.77
C TRP A 42 6.24 7.93 18.47
N SER A 43 5.22 8.23 17.65
CA SER A 43 5.06 7.65 16.31
C SER A 43 4.43 8.64 15.34
N ASP A 44 4.77 8.51 14.06
CA ASP A 44 4.10 9.22 12.98
C ASP A 44 2.88 8.48 12.44
N CYS A 45 2.72 7.19 12.80
CA CYS A 45 1.62 6.35 12.32
C CYS A 45 1.50 6.31 10.79
N THR A 46 2.64 6.40 10.08
CA THR A 46 2.75 6.40 8.61
C THR A 46 3.03 5.01 8.02
N GLY A 47 3.06 3.97 8.86
CA GLY A 47 3.39 2.59 8.47
C GLY A 47 4.87 2.21 8.66
N PHE A 48 5.74 3.19 8.89
CA PHE A 48 7.15 3.00 9.25
C PHE A 48 7.37 3.14 10.75
N PHE A 49 8.46 2.58 11.25
CA PHE A 49 8.87 2.75 12.65
C PHE A 49 9.46 4.13 12.87
N THR A 50 8.97 4.83 13.89
CA THR A 50 9.50 6.14 14.31
C THR A 50 10.53 5.93 15.42
N ASN A 51 11.70 6.56 15.27
CA ASN A 51 12.79 6.44 16.23
C ASN A 51 12.45 7.15 17.55
N ASN A 52 12.68 6.44 18.64
CA ASN A 52 12.60 6.93 20.00
C ASN A 52 13.97 6.66 20.64
N ASP A 53 14.84 7.66 20.71
CA ASP A 53 16.14 7.53 21.36
C ASP A 53 15.93 7.67 22.88
N ILE A 54 16.25 6.61 23.63
CA ILE A 54 15.96 6.48 25.06
C ILE A 54 17.26 6.43 25.85
N THR A 55 17.44 7.41 26.72
CA THR A 55 18.59 7.51 27.64
C THR A 55 18.09 7.70 29.06
N GLY A 56 18.13 6.64 29.87
CA GLY A 56 17.48 6.62 31.17
C GLY A 56 15.97 6.82 31.02
N THR A 57 15.41 7.83 31.69
CA THR A 57 13.98 8.17 31.62
C THR A 57 13.62 9.14 30.50
N ARG A 58 14.62 9.68 29.77
CA ARG A 58 14.39 10.69 28.74
C ARG A 58 14.19 10.04 27.38
N VAL A 59 13.13 10.46 26.69
CA VAL A 59 12.84 10.07 25.31
C VAL A 59 13.04 11.27 24.39
N SER A 60 13.75 11.05 23.29
CA SER A 60 13.90 12.03 22.21
C SER A 60 13.35 11.41 20.92
N SER A 61 12.38 12.08 20.30
CA SER A 61 11.79 11.64 19.04
C SER A 61 11.36 12.82 18.18
N ARG A 62 11.19 12.57 16.89
CA ARG A 62 10.58 13.49 15.92
C ARG A 62 9.17 13.05 15.51
N GLY A 63 8.62 12.04 16.19
CA GLY A 63 7.25 11.60 15.92
C GLY A 63 6.25 12.72 16.17
N ASN A 64 5.18 12.74 15.39
CA ASN A 64 4.13 13.75 15.52
C ASN A 64 3.07 13.39 16.56
N ARG A 65 2.98 12.12 16.96
CA ARG A 65 2.02 11.65 17.96
C ARG A 65 2.75 11.08 19.16
N ARG A 66 2.35 11.55 20.35
CA ARG A 66 2.80 11.06 21.65
C ARG A 66 1.78 10.06 22.21
N PHE A 67 2.30 8.95 22.73
CA PHE A 67 1.59 7.96 23.54
C PHE A 67 2.12 8.06 24.96
N GLU A 68 1.21 8.15 25.92
CA GLU A 68 1.58 8.20 27.34
C GLU A 68 2.15 6.85 27.81
N PRO A 69 2.92 6.83 28.92
CA PRO A 69 3.25 5.59 29.60
C PRO A 69 2.03 4.70 29.84
N GLY A 70 2.24 3.39 29.88
CA GLY A 70 1.19 2.38 29.95
C GLY A 70 0.61 2.00 28.59
N GLU A 71 1.25 2.39 27.49
CA GLU A 71 0.77 2.09 26.14
C GLU A 71 0.98 0.60 25.81
N LEU A 72 -0.09 -0.06 25.40
CA LEU A 72 -0.05 -1.46 24.98
C LEU A 72 0.52 -1.60 23.57
N ALA A 73 1.57 -2.39 23.45
CA ALA A 73 2.21 -2.68 22.18
C ALA A 73 2.63 -4.16 22.09
N ARG A 74 2.99 -4.57 20.89
CA ARG A 74 3.61 -5.87 20.61
C ARG A 74 4.97 -5.66 19.96
N ILE A 75 5.99 -6.36 20.43
CA ILE A 75 7.31 -6.31 19.81
C ILE A 75 7.29 -7.16 18.53
N ASP A 76 7.56 -6.53 17.39
CA ASP A 76 7.62 -7.17 16.07
C ASP A 76 9.03 -7.75 15.80
N LYS A 77 10.04 -7.00 16.21
CA LYS A 77 11.46 -7.33 16.00
C LYS A 77 12.33 -6.70 17.09
N LEU A 78 13.51 -7.27 17.30
CA LEU A 78 14.59 -6.73 18.10
C LEU A 78 15.85 -6.63 17.23
N SER A 79 16.73 -5.67 17.51
CA SER A 79 18.11 -5.71 17.01
C SER A 79 19.09 -5.22 18.06
N LEU A 80 20.12 -6.01 18.31
CA LEU A 80 21.19 -5.64 19.23
C LEU A 80 22.33 -4.93 18.49
N LYS A 81 22.72 -3.75 18.97
CA LYS A 81 23.88 -2.99 18.47
C LYS A 81 24.95 -2.91 19.57
N SER A 82 26.13 -2.41 19.21
CA SER A 82 27.27 -2.30 20.15
C SER A 82 27.05 -1.38 21.35
N GLU A 83 26.11 -0.44 21.25
CA GLU A 83 25.84 0.61 22.27
C GLU A 83 24.35 0.82 22.54
N ARG A 84 23.49 -0.03 21.98
CA ARG A 84 22.04 0.08 22.15
C ARG A 84 21.33 -1.19 21.77
N ILE A 85 20.11 -1.33 22.26
CA ILE A 85 19.15 -2.28 21.74
C ILE A 85 17.98 -1.53 21.08
N GLU A 86 17.58 -2.00 19.91
CA GLU A 86 16.47 -1.44 19.13
C GLU A 86 15.29 -2.41 19.22
N LEU A 87 14.18 -1.97 19.83
CA LEU A 87 12.94 -2.74 19.93
C LEU A 87 11.90 -2.13 19.00
N TYR A 88 11.43 -2.92 18.05
CA TYR A 88 10.45 -2.50 17.04
C TYR A 88 9.06 -2.85 17.57
N ALA A 89 8.40 -1.88 18.19
CA ALA A 89 7.09 -2.03 18.80
C ALA A 89 5.97 -1.55 17.86
N VAL A 90 4.90 -2.33 17.77
CA VAL A 90 3.65 -1.97 17.10
C VAL A 90 2.61 -1.73 18.18
N VAL A 91 2.10 -0.51 18.25
CA VAL A 91 1.04 -0.13 19.20
C VAL A 91 -0.24 -0.90 18.87
N ASP A 92 -0.88 -1.46 19.89
CA ASP A 92 -2.04 -2.34 19.75
C ASP A 92 -3.28 -1.62 19.22
N GLU A 93 -3.63 -0.51 19.86
CA GLU A 93 -4.80 0.26 19.51
C GLU A 93 -4.49 1.17 18.31
N ARG A 94 -5.30 1.05 17.25
CA ARG A 94 -5.13 1.89 16.07
C ARG A 94 -5.48 3.33 16.37
N VAL A 95 -5.07 4.22 15.49
CA VAL A 95 -5.46 5.62 15.52
C VAL A 95 -6.23 5.99 14.27
N LEU A 96 -7.21 6.88 14.44
CA LEU A 96 -7.91 7.49 13.31
C LEU A 96 -7.08 8.65 12.77
N VAL A 97 -6.77 8.59 11.47
CA VAL A 97 -6.04 9.64 10.76
C VAL A 97 -6.94 10.24 9.68
N PRO A 98 -7.20 11.55 9.72
CA PRO A 98 -8.01 12.19 8.70
C PRO A 98 -7.29 12.23 7.35
N ARG A 99 -8.03 11.89 6.29
CA ARG A 99 -7.64 11.99 4.89
C ARG A 99 -8.72 12.73 4.13
N ARG A 100 -8.34 13.71 3.33
CA ARG A 100 -9.28 14.50 2.52
C ARG A 100 -9.38 13.93 1.11
N GLU A 101 -10.60 13.69 0.66
CA GLU A 101 -10.89 13.28 -0.71
C GLU A 101 -12.10 14.03 -1.22
N GLY A 102 -11.87 14.93 -2.19
CA GLY A 102 -12.89 15.89 -2.61
C GLY A 102 -13.41 16.73 -1.44
N PRO A 103 -14.74 16.83 -1.25
CA PRO A 103 -15.36 17.56 -0.14
C PRO A 103 -15.44 16.74 1.17
N PHE A 104 -14.97 15.49 1.18
CA PHE A 104 -15.10 14.59 2.33
C PHE A 104 -13.82 14.53 3.17
N THR A 105 -14.00 14.42 4.49
CA THR A 105 -12.96 13.99 5.42
C THR A 105 -13.25 12.55 5.82
N LEU A 106 -12.41 11.64 5.34
CA LEU A 106 -12.43 10.23 5.68
C LEU A 106 -11.42 9.96 6.78
N LEU A 107 -11.61 8.89 7.53
CA LEU A 107 -10.75 8.47 8.63
C LEU A 107 -10.15 7.11 8.30
N ASP A 108 -8.83 7.09 8.11
CA ASP A 108 -8.06 5.87 7.94
C ASP A 108 -7.69 5.33 9.32
N GLU A 109 -7.91 4.04 9.57
CA GLU A 109 -7.34 3.38 10.74
C GLU A 109 -5.87 3.02 10.49
N ARG A 110 -4.97 3.56 11.29
CA ARG A 110 -3.53 3.32 11.14
C ARG A 110 -2.95 2.63 12.37
N ALA A 111 -2.12 1.64 12.11
CA ALA A 111 -1.21 1.11 13.12
C ALA A 111 -0.05 2.08 13.32
N CYS A 112 0.30 2.33 14.59
CA CYS A 112 1.44 3.16 14.95
C CYS A 112 2.61 2.25 15.31
N LYS A 113 3.80 2.62 14.83
CA LYS A 113 5.01 1.82 14.98
C LYS A 113 6.12 2.69 15.55
N ALA A 114 6.83 2.16 16.53
CA ALA A 114 7.89 2.85 17.24
C ALA A 114 9.13 1.96 17.34
N GLU A 115 10.29 2.50 17.01
CA GLU A 115 11.58 1.89 17.28
C GLU A 115 12.11 2.49 18.58
N LEU A 116 12.12 1.70 19.66
CA LEU A 116 12.66 2.08 20.96
C LEU A 116 14.16 1.78 20.96
N ARG A 117 14.99 2.83 21.00
CA ARG A 117 16.45 2.76 20.85
C ARG A 117 17.07 3.02 22.21
N ILE A 118 17.17 1.96 23.00
CA ILE A 118 17.59 2.01 24.40
C ILE A 118 19.11 1.99 24.45
N ALA A 119 19.72 3.07 24.96
CA ALA A 119 21.16 3.15 25.12
C ALA A 119 21.67 2.10 26.10
N LEU A 120 22.76 1.41 25.73
CA LEU A 120 23.42 0.38 26.54
C LEU A 120 24.91 0.71 26.70
N PRO A 121 25.50 0.52 27.90
CA PRO A 121 26.96 0.54 28.05
C PRO A 121 27.63 -0.52 27.17
N ARG A 122 28.75 -0.19 26.53
CA ARG A 122 29.48 -1.13 25.65
C ARG A 122 29.93 -2.38 26.40
N GLU A 123 30.26 -2.23 27.67
CA GLU A 123 30.73 -3.27 28.57
C GLU A 123 29.64 -4.32 28.79
N VAL A 124 28.38 -3.90 28.88
CA VAL A 124 27.22 -4.78 29.02
C VAL A 124 27.04 -5.64 27.77
N VAL A 125 27.11 -5.04 26.57
CA VAL A 125 26.98 -5.78 25.31
C VAL A 125 28.16 -6.72 25.09
N ARG A 126 29.39 -6.27 25.38
CA ARG A 126 30.61 -7.07 25.22
C ARG A 126 30.68 -8.25 26.19
N ALA A 127 30.11 -8.12 27.39
CA ALA A 127 30.07 -9.22 28.36
C ALA A 127 29.28 -10.44 27.87
N GLY A 128 28.38 -10.26 26.89
CA GLY A 128 27.60 -11.36 26.32
C GLY A 128 26.50 -11.88 27.24
N ASP A 129 26.26 -11.23 28.38
CA ASP A 129 25.26 -11.62 29.37
C ASP A 129 23.92 -10.93 29.08
N PRO A 130 22.82 -11.67 28.83
CA PRO A 130 21.50 -11.07 28.61
C PRO A 130 20.91 -10.43 29.87
N GLY A 131 21.32 -10.84 31.06
CA GLY A 131 20.74 -10.40 32.34
C GLY A 131 20.69 -8.87 32.50
N PRO A 132 21.82 -8.17 32.40
CA PRO A 132 21.82 -6.70 32.49
C PRO A 132 21.00 -6.03 31.39
N ILE A 133 20.99 -6.59 30.16
CA ILE A 133 20.21 -6.05 29.03
C ILE A 133 18.71 -6.15 29.32
N HIS A 134 18.25 -7.25 29.92
CA HIS A 134 16.87 -7.39 30.38
C HIS A 134 16.48 -6.25 31.32
N GLY A 135 17.34 -5.88 32.28
CA GLY A 135 17.10 -4.75 33.19
C GLY A 135 16.90 -3.42 32.45
N PHE A 136 17.75 -3.11 31.46
CA PHE A 136 17.59 -1.89 30.64
C PHE A 136 16.27 -1.89 29.84
N ILE A 137 15.81 -3.06 29.38
CA ILE A 137 14.54 -3.19 28.69
C ILE A 137 13.38 -3.03 29.69
N GLU A 138 13.46 -3.63 30.88
CA GLU A 138 12.45 -3.57 31.94
C GLU A 138 12.25 -2.18 32.55
N ASP A 139 13.26 -1.31 32.44
CA ASP A 139 13.17 0.11 32.77
C ASP A 139 12.30 0.89 31.77
N VAL A 140 12.23 0.42 30.52
CA VAL A 140 11.52 1.09 29.42
C VAL A 140 10.15 0.46 29.16
N LEU A 141 9.99 -0.83 29.39
CA LEU A 141 8.75 -1.57 29.14
C LEU A 141 8.56 -2.71 30.14
N THR A 142 7.33 -3.18 30.28
CA THR A 142 7.01 -4.39 31.05
C THR A 142 6.45 -5.43 30.09
N THR A 143 7.03 -6.63 30.07
CA THR A 143 6.60 -7.74 29.21
C THR A 143 5.49 -8.57 29.85
N PHE A 144 4.62 -9.11 29.01
CA PHE A 144 3.51 -9.98 29.38
C PHE A 144 3.39 -11.15 28.40
N ASP A 145 2.93 -12.30 28.91
CA ASP A 145 2.75 -13.52 28.11
C ASP A 145 1.58 -13.42 27.12
N SER A 146 0.61 -12.55 27.41
CA SER A 146 -0.57 -12.34 26.57
C SER A 146 -1.07 -10.90 26.58
N ARG A 147 -1.85 -10.56 25.56
CA ARG A 147 -2.53 -9.25 25.44
C ARG A 147 -3.47 -9.04 26.62
N GLU A 148 -4.20 -10.09 26.99
CA GLU A 148 -5.16 -10.08 28.07
C GLU A 148 -4.46 -9.82 29.41
N ALA A 149 -3.31 -10.45 29.67
CA ALA A 149 -2.53 -10.21 30.88
C ALA A 149 -2.06 -8.74 30.95
N ALA A 150 -1.56 -8.20 29.84
CA ALA A 150 -1.16 -6.79 29.76
C ALA A 150 -2.34 -5.83 30.02
N ARG A 151 -3.54 -6.13 29.49
CA ARG A 151 -4.76 -5.32 29.72
C ARG A 151 -5.29 -5.38 31.15
N HIS A 152 -5.02 -6.45 31.90
CA HIS A 152 -5.42 -6.51 33.30
C HIS A 152 -4.38 -5.90 34.25
N ALA A 153 -3.20 -5.54 33.75
CA ALA A 153 -2.16 -4.92 34.55
C ALA A 153 -2.54 -3.48 34.92
N SER A 154 -2.24 -3.10 36.16
CA SER A 154 -2.49 -1.74 36.67
C SER A 154 -1.70 -0.65 35.93
N LEU A 155 -0.62 -1.02 35.24
CA LEU A 155 0.20 -0.12 34.42
C LEU A 155 -0.51 0.28 33.12
N TRP A 156 -1.51 -0.47 32.64
CA TRP A 156 -2.16 -0.16 31.36
C TRP A 156 -2.92 1.16 31.45
N ASN A 157 -2.65 2.06 30.50
CA ASN A 157 -3.30 3.36 30.43
C ASN A 157 -4.76 3.32 29.94
N GLN A 158 -5.28 2.12 29.66
CA GLN A 158 -6.66 1.88 29.19
C GLN A 158 -6.98 2.64 27.90
N ARG A 159 -5.96 3.02 27.11
CA ARG A 159 -6.21 3.69 25.84
C ARG A 159 -7.03 2.77 24.96
N VAL A 160 -8.07 3.35 24.38
CA VAL A 160 -8.87 2.77 23.29
C VAL A 160 -8.81 3.73 22.12
N ARG A 161 -9.01 3.22 20.90
CA ARG A 161 -9.13 4.05 19.70
C ARG A 161 -10.28 5.07 19.88
N ASP A 162 -10.05 6.30 19.43
CA ASP A 162 -11.08 7.33 19.36
C ASP A 162 -12.32 6.83 18.59
N PRO A 163 -13.54 7.20 19.01
CA PRO A 163 -14.74 6.85 18.27
C PRO A 163 -14.78 7.57 16.92
N TYR A 164 -15.45 6.96 15.95
CA TYR A 164 -15.81 7.67 14.72
C TYR A 164 -16.79 8.82 15.02
N PRO A 165 -16.80 9.89 14.20
CA PRO A 165 -17.85 10.91 14.26
C PRO A 165 -19.25 10.29 14.21
N PRO A 166 -20.25 10.85 14.91
CA PRO A 166 -21.60 10.26 14.98
C PRO A 166 -22.28 10.05 13.61
N ASP A 167 -21.92 10.83 12.59
CA ASP A 167 -22.47 10.81 11.23
C ASP A 167 -21.51 10.16 10.21
N TYR A 168 -20.48 9.44 10.68
CA TYR A 168 -19.44 8.93 9.80
C TYR A 168 -19.95 7.91 8.77
N GLU A 169 -20.90 7.05 9.14
CA GLU A 169 -21.54 6.11 8.20
C GLU A 169 -22.28 6.85 7.07
N GLN A 170 -22.96 7.95 7.39
CA GLN A 170 -23.63 8.79 6.38
C GLN A 170 -22.60 9.49 5.47
N THR A 171 -21.45 9.86 6.05
CA THR A 171 -20.31 10.41 5.30
C THR A 171 -19.75 9.39 4.31
N LEU A 172 -19.59 8.12 4.73
CA LEU A 172 -19.12 7.04 3.86
C LEU A 172 -20.12 6.74 2.72
N ALA A 173 -21.42 6.66 3.04
CA ALA A 173 -22.45 6.41 2.04
C ALA A 173 -22.50 7.52 0.97
N ARG A 174 -22.44 8.79 1.40
CA ARG A 174 -22.35 9.94 0.48
C ARG A 174 -21.07 9.94 -0.34
N TYR A 175 -19.95 9.53 0.27
CA TYR A 175 -18.66 9.47 -0.42
C TYR A 175 -18.66 8.42 -1.54
N GLU A 176 -19.25 7.24 -1.33
CA GLU A 176 -19.37 6.22 -2.38
C GLU A 176 -20.25 6.69 -3.55
N VAL A 177 -21.35 7.39 -3.27
CA VAL A 177 -22.16 8.03 -4.33
C VAL A 177 -21.31 9.04 -5.10
N TRP A 178 -20.65 9.96 -4.40
CA TRP A 178 -19.80 10.97 -5.02
C TRP A 178 -18.69 10.37 -5.89
N LYS A 179 -18.05 9.29 -5.43
CA LYS A 179 -16.99 8.61 -6.18
C LYS A 179 -17.51 8.04 -7.49
N VAL A 180 -18.69 7.43 -7.47
CA VAL A 180 -19.36 6.94 -8.68
C VAL A 180 -19.75 8.10 -9.60
N GLU A 181 -20.25 9.21 -9.06
CA GLU A 181 -20.54 10.42 -9.85
C GLU A 181 -19.29 10.96 -10.53
N GLN A 182 -18.14 11.04 -9.84
CA GLN A 182 -16.88 11.48 -10.43
C GLN A 182 -16.43 10.53 -11.56
N ALA A 183 -16.53 9.21 -11.36
CA ALA A 183 -16.19 8.23 -12.39
C ALA A 183 -17.11 8.36 -13.62
N ASN A 184 -18.42 8.47 -13.41
CA ASN A 184 -19.40 8.64 -14.47
C ASN A 184 -19.23 9.98 -15.22
N ALA A 185 -18.95 11.07 -14.50
CA ALA A 185 -18.65 12.36 -15.10
C ALA A 185 -17.43 12.26 -16.04
N ARG A 186 -16.37 11.57 -15.60
CA ARG A 186 -15.19 11.32 -16.44
C ARG A 186 -15.52 10.52 -17.70
N VAL A 187 -16.34 9.47 -17.58
CA VAL A 187 -16.80 8.68 -18.73
C VAL A 187 -17.61 9.55 -19.70
N ALA A 188 -18.48 10.41 -19.19
CA ALA A 188 -19.27 11.35 -19.98
C ALA A 188 -18.40 12.36 -20.74
N GLU A 189 -17.36 12.91 -20.10
CA GLU A 189 -16.38 13.80 -20.76
C GLU A 189 -15.69 13.11 -21.93
N ILE A 190 -15.21 11.88 -21.74
CA ILE A 190 -14.54 11.11 -22.80
C ILE A 190 -15.50 10.84 -23.96
N GLN A 191 -16.74 10.47 -23.63
CA GLN A 191 -17.77 10.23 -24.63
C GLN A 191 -18.09 11.49 -25.44
N ALA A 192 -18.24 12.64 -24.78
CA ALA A 192 -18.50 13.92 -25.42
C ALA A 192 -17.34 14.33 -26.35
N ALA A 193 -16.11 14.25 -25.86
CA ALA A 193 -14.92 14.58 -26.66
C ALA A 193 -14.76 13.66 -27.87
N ALA A 194 -15.03 12.36 -27.71
CA ALA A 194 -14.99 11.41 -28.82
C ALA A 194 -16.06 11.71 -29.87
N LEU A 195 -17.29 12.05 -29.46
CA LEU A 195 -18.35 12.43 -30.38
C LEU A 195 -18.03 13.74 -31.13
N GLU A 196 -17.44 14.72 -30.43
CA GLU A 196 -17.00 15.97 -31.05
C GLU A 196 -15.93 15.73 -32.12
N GLU A 197 -14.91 14.93 -31.82
CA GLU A 197 -13.85 14.61 -32.78
C GLU A 197 -14.40 13.84 -34.00
N ALA A 198 -15.26 12.84 -33.76
CA ALA A 198 -15.93 12.11 -34.83
C ALA A 198 -16.74 13.05 -35.74
N SER A 199 -17.45 14.02 -35.15
CA SER A 199 -18.22 15.04 -35.88
C SER A 199 -17.31 15.95 -36.70
N ARG A 200 -16.18 16.39 -36.13
CA ARG A 200 -15.19 17.23 -36.82
C ARG A 200 -14.55 16.51 -38.01
N ILE A 201 -14.28 15.22 -37.87
CA ILE A 201 -13.78 14.38 -38.98
C ILE A 201 -14.85 14.26 -40.07
N ALA A 202 -16.10 13.96 -39.68
CA ALA A 202 -17.20 13.82 -40.64
C ALA A 202 -17.45 15.10 -41.46
N GLN A 203 -17.28 16.27 -40.86
CA GLN A 203 -17.45 17.57 -41.54
C GLN A 203 -16.34 17.91 -42.55
N ARG A 204 -15.16 17.28 -42.44
CA ARG A 204 -14.02 17.53 -43.34
C ARG A 204 -13.79 16.41 -44.36
N ILE A 205 -14.72 15.46 -44.49
CA ILE A 205 -14.66 14.43 -45.52
C ILE A 205 -14.65 15.13 -46.88
N GLU A 206 -13.63 14.85 -47.69
CA GLU A 206 -13.44 15.43 -49.02
C GLU A 206 -14.00 14.48 -50.09
N ASP A 207 -14.57 15.03 -51.17
CA ASP A 207 -15.06 14.26 -52.33
C ASP A 207 -13.93 13.77 -53.27
N ASN A 208 -12.67 13.96 -52.88
CA ASN A 208 -11.52 13.51 -53.64
C ASN A 208 -11.47 11.96 -53.68
N PRO A 209 -11.43 11.32 -54.87
CA PRO A 209 -11.43 9.86 -54.97
C PRO A 209 -10.27 9.15 -54.24
N ASP A 210 -9.07 9.72 -54.29
CA ASP A 210 -7.89 9.16 -53.61
C ASP A 210 -8.02 9.31 -52.08
N TYR A 211 -8.59 10.42 -51.60
CA TYR A 211 -8.95 10.60 -50.18
C TYR A 211 -9.98 9.56 -49.74
N LEU A 212 -11.09 9.40 -50.48
CA LEU A 212 -12.16 8.46 -50.14
C LEU A 212 -11.67 7.00 -50.14
N GLN A 213 -10.78 6.65 -51.07
CA GLN A 213 -10.14 5.33 -51.09
C GLN A 213 -9.27 5.10 -49.86
N GLY A 214 -8.46 6.10 -49.49
CA GLY A 214 -7.68 6.09 -48.25
C GLY A 214 -8.56 5.95 -47.03
N PHE A 215 -9.63 6.75 -46.95
CA PHE A 215 -10.63 6.74 -45.88
C PHE A 215 -11.26 5.36 -45.70
N ALA A 216 -11.75 4.75 -46.78
CA ALA A 216 -12.28 3.40 -46.74
C ALA A 216 -11.25 2.40 -46.20
N ALA A 217 -9.99 2.45 -46.67
CA ALA A 217 -8.93 1.59 -46.15
C ALA A 217 -8.64 1.84 -44.66
N GLY A 218 -8.68 3.10 -44.22
CA GLY A 218 -8.50 3.49 -42.82
C GLY A 218 -9.60 2.95 -41.92
N THR A 219 -10.86 3.05 -42.35
CA THR A 219 -11.99 2.48 -41.58
C THR A 219 -11.86 0.98 -41.39
N GLN A 220 -11.40 0.26 -42.42
CA GLN A 220 -11.16 -1.19 -42.33
C GLN A 220 -10.00 -1.54 -41.40
N ALA A 221 -8.92 -0.75 -41.43
CA ALA A 221 -7.76 -0.97 -40.55
C ALA A 221 -8.13 -0.85 -39.06
N MET A 222 -9.03 0.08 -38.72
CA MET A 222 -9.44 0.33 -37.33
C MET A 222 -10.63 -0.54 -36.87
N ARG A 223 -11.24 -1.34 -37.75
CA ARG A 223 -12.45 -2.13 -37.46
C ARG A 223 -12.31 -3.06 -36.25
N ASN A 224 -11.11 -3.57 -36.01
CA ASN A 224 -10.83 -4.55 -34.95
C ASN A 224 -10.28 -3.90 -33.67
N TRP A 225 -10.29 -2.58 -33.57
CA TRP A 225 -9.84 -1.91 -32.35
C TRP A 225 -10.78 -2.22 -31.18
N TYR A 226 -10.22 -2.81 -30.14
CA TYR A 226 -10.94 -3.25 -28.95
C TYR A 226 -10.12 -2.97 -27.70
N PRO A 227 -10.50 -1.99 -26.86
CA PRO A 227 -9.90 -1.82 -25.54
C PRO A 227 -10.43 -2.88 -24.56
N PRO A 228 -9.57 -3.48 -23.71
CA PRO A 228 -9.94 -4.62 -22.87
C PRO A 228 -10.81 -4.24 -21.66
N SER A 229 -10.84 -2.97 -21.24
CA SER A 229 -11.54 -2.53 -20.03
C SER A 229 -11.98 -1.07 -20.09
N CYS A 230 -12.85 -0.67 -19.15
CA CYS A 230 -13.23 0.73 -18.95
C CYS A 230 -12.06 1.61 -18.52
N SER A 231 -11.09 1.08 -17.76
CA SER A 231 -9.87 1.82 -17.44
C SER A 231 -9.02 2.08 -18.69
N SER A 232 -8.90 1.11 -19.60
CA SER A 232 -8.20 1.31 -20.87
C SER A 232 -8.93 2.27 -21.81
N LEU A 233 -10.27 2.27 -21.81
CA LEU A 233 -11.08 3.27 -22.54
C LEU A 233 -10.81 4.68 -22.03
N ALA A 234 -10.67 4.86 -20.72
CA ALA A 234 -10.46 6.17 -20.10
C ALA A 234 -9.11 6.82 -20.43
N SER A 235 -8.11 6.01 -20.78
CA SER A 235 -6.78 6.45 -21.20
C SER A 235 -6.51 6.25 -22.69
N ALA A 236 -7.51 5.83 -23.47
CA ALA A 236 -7.33 5.57 -24.89
C ALA A 236 -7.02 6.87 -25.65
N SER A 237 -6.08 6.81 -26.59
CA SER A 237 -5.77 7.93 -27.47
C SER A 237 -5.57 7.43 -28.90
N PHE A 238 -6.03 8.21 -29.88
CA PHE A 238 -5.89 7.85 -31.28
C PHE A 238 -4.42 7.68 -31.71
N PRO A 239 -3.47 8.57 -31.35
CA PRO A 239 -2.07 8.38 -31.73
C PRO A 239 -1.45 7.06 -31.25
N ALA A 240 -1.90 6.53 -30.11
CA ALA A 240 -1.43 5.23 -29.61
C ALA A 240 -2.06 4.03 -30.33
N ALA A 241 -3.23 4.24 -30.96
CA ALA A 241 -3.97 3.21 -31.71
C ALA A 241 -3.77 3.32 -33.23
N GLU A 242 -3.21 4.43 -33.73
CA GLU A 242 -3.07 4.73 -35.15
C GLU A 242 -2.17 3.69 -35.85
N HIS A 243 -2.69 3.07 -36.90
CA HIS A 243 -1.92 2.27 -37.83
C HIS A 243 -1.29 3.14 -38.90
N ARG A 244 -0.10 2.75 -39.35
CA ARG A 244 0.59 3.39 -40.47
C ARG A 244 -0.18 3.15 -41.77
N ALA A 245 -0.31 4.18 -42.60
CA ALA A 245 -0.92 4.06 -43.92
C ALA A 245 -0.16 3.05 -44.81
N PRO A 246 -0.88 2.13 -45.49
CA PRO A 246 -0.28 1.26 -46.49
C PRO A 246 0.13 2.05 -47.74
N SER A 247 0.85 1.39 -48.66
CA SER A 247 1.10 1.95 -49.98
C SER A 247 -0.21 2.19 -50.73
N PRO A 248 -0.38 3.34 -51.40
CA PRO A 248 -1.58 3.60 -52.19
C PRO A 248 -1.75 2.59 -53.33
N PRO A 249 -2.99 2.26 -53.73
CA PRO A 249 -3.27 1.42 -54.89
C PRO A 249 -2.69 1.99 -56.20
N ARG A 250 -2.44 1.12 -57.17
CA ARG A 250 -2.03 1.55 -58.52
C ARG A 250 -3.10 2.46 -59.13
N GLY A 251 -2.69 3.59 -59.68
CA GLY A 251 -3.59 4.60 -60.25
C GLY A 251 -4.00 5.72 -59.28
N THR A 252 -3.52 5.70 -58.03
CA THR A 252 -3.63 6.85 -57.11
C THR A 252 -2.85 8.03 -57.69
N ASN A 253 -3.49 9.19 -57.85
CA ASN A 253 -2.87 10.38 -58.40
C ASN A 253 -2.35 11.33 -57.30
N ASP A 254 -2.97 11.31 -56.12
CA ASP A 254 -2.58 12.08 -54.94
C ASP A 254 -2.38 11.17 -53.70
N THR A 255 -1.13 10.72 -53.51
CA THR A 255 -0.70 9.94 -52.34
C THR A 255 -0.96 10.66 -51.01
N ARG A 256 -0.91 12.00 -50.96
CA ARG A 256 -1.14 12.75 -49.73
C ARG A 256 -2.63 12.74 -49.38
N ALA A 257 -3.51 12.91 -50.37
CA ALA A 257 -4.96 12.77 -50.18
C ALA A 257 -5.30 11.37 -49.64
N PHE A 258 -4.73 10.31 -50.23
CA PHE A 258 -4.88 8.94 -49.72
C PHE A 258 -4.44 8.79 -48.27
N GLN A 259 -3.25 9.29 -47.90
CA GLN A 259 -2.73 9.18 -46.52
C GLN A 259 -3.58 9.96 -45.51
N ARG A 260 -4.06 11.16 -45.88
CA ARG A 260 -5.00 11.93 -45.05
C ARG A 260 -6.31 11.19 -44.85
N GLY A 261 -6.89 10.68 -45.94
CA GLY A 261 -8.09 9.86 -45.89
C GLY A 261 -7.90 8.66 -44.97
N PHE A 262 -6.80 7.91 -45.11
CA PHE A 262 -6.50 6.76 -44.27
C PHE A 262 -6.45 7.10 -42.78
N LYS A 263 -5.81 8.22 -42.42
CA LYS A 263 -5.78 8.68 -41.03
C LYS A 263 -7.17 9.06 -40.53
N ASP A 264 -7.93 9.82 -41.32
CA ASP A 264 -9.28 10.27 -40.96
C ASP A 264 -10.26 9.09 -40.81
N GLY A 265 -10.20 8.11 -41.71
CA GLY A 265 -11.04 6.90 -41.63
C GLY A 265 -10.76 6.07 -40.38
N GLN A 266 -9.49 5.94 -39.98
CA GLN A 266 -9.13 5.30 -38.72
C GLN A 266 -9.63 6.11 -37.52
N ALA A 267 -9.36 7.41 -37.50
CA ALA A 267 -9.73 8.28 -36.39
C ALA A 267 -11.26 8.30 -36.18
N LEU A 268 -12.04 8.33 -37.26
CA LEU A 268 -13.49 8.27 -37.17
C LEU A 268 -13.96 6.98 -36.50
N VAL A 269 -13.49 5.82 -36.97
CA VAL A 269 -13.88 4.52 -36.38
C VAL A 269 -13.45 4.43 -34.92
N PHE A 270 -12.23 4.87 -34.60
CA PHE A 270 -11.71 4.91 -33.23
C PHE A 270 -12.64 5.70 -32.30
N HIS A 271 -13.00 6.93 -32.68
CA HIS A 271 -13.83 7.81 -31.85
C HIS A 271 -15.29 7.36 -31.75
N LEU A 272 -15.85 6.78 -32.82
CA LEU A 272 -17.18 6.17 -32.78
C LEU A 272 -17.21 4.95 -31.85
N GLU A 273 -16.21 4.07 -31.94
CA GLU A 273 -16.10 2.90 -31.06
C GLU A 273 -15.86 3.31 -29.61
N LEU A 274 -15.04 4.32 -29.36
CA LEU A 274 -14.84 4.90 -28.03
C LEU A 274 -16.17 5.39 -27.45
N THR A 275 -16.94 6.18 -28.22
CA THR A 275 -18.27 6.68 -27.84
C THR A 275 -19.28 5.56 -27.53
N ARG A 276 -19.28 4.51 -28.34
CA ARG A 276 -20.18 3.36 -28.20
C ARG A 276 -19.86 2.56 -26.95
N ARG A 277 -18.58 2.30 -26.69
CA ARG A 277 -18.11 1.42 -25.62
C ARG A 277 -18.12 2.09 -24.25
N THR A 278 -17.85 3.39 -24.18
CA THR A 278 -17.93 4.14 -22.91
C THR A 278 -19.33 4.13 -22.30
N ARG A 279 -20.40 3.93 -23.10
CA ARG A 279 -21.76 3.72 -22.58
C ARG A 279 -21.86 2.55 -21.61
N GLY A 280 -21.08 1.49 -21.82
CA GLY A 280 -21.05 0.33 -20.92
C GLY A 280 -20.20 0.55 -19.67
N CYS A 281 -19.55 1.71 -19.53
CA CYS A 281 -18.65 2.02 -18.42
C CYS A 281 -19.29 2.90 -17.35
N PHE A 282 -20.52 3.37 -17.56
CA PHE A 282 -21.29 4.02 -16.51
C PHE A 282 -21.62 3.03 -15.40
N GLN A 283 -21.29 3.42 -14.18
CA GLN A 283 -21.56 2.65 -12.99
C GLN A 283 -22.89 3.09 -12.37
N PRO A 284 -23.70 2.16 -11.85
CA PRO A 284 -24.93 2.52 -11.14
C PRO A 284 -24.59 3.26 -9.85
N LEU A 285 -25.39 4.28 -9.52
CA LEU A 285 -25.24 5.00 -8.25
C LEU A 285 -25.67 4.08 -7.09
N PRO A 286 -24.88 3.99 -6.01
CA PRO A 286 -25.27 3.29 -4.79
C PRO A 286 -26.56 3.89 -4.20
N HIS A 287 -27.43 3.03 -3.64
CA HIS A 287 -28.58 3.50 -2.88
C HIS A 287 -28.14 3.93 -1.49
N LEU A 288 -28.49 5.16 -1.10
CA LEU A 288 -28.38 5.61 0.28
C LEU A 288 -29.51 4.95 1.08
N SER A 289 -29.19 3.94 1.88
CA SER A 289 -30.12 3.30 2.83
C SER A 289 -30.11 4.01 4.17
#